data_AF-A0A085ERQ6-F1
#
_entry.id   AF-A0A085ERQ6-F1
#
_cell.length_a   1.000
_cell.length_b   1.000
_cell.length_c   1.000
_cell.angle_alpha   90.00
_cell.angle_beta   90.00
_cell.angle_gamma   90.00
#
_symmetry.space_group_name_H-M   'P 1'
#
loop_
_entity.id
_entity.type
_entity.pdbx_description
1 polymer ?
#
loop_
_entity_poly.entity_id
_entity_poly.type
_entity_poly.pdbx_seq_one_letter_code
_entity_poly.pdbx_strand_id
1 'polypeptide(L)'
;MSETNPHHRLDAIKYRLSSEVLSRFPLSVIREHARANLLRWKAQDSWGPTYEEWLAILDSNDDKLLRECMESLDANSNRLRQSIPYVGMLPQDVVLSIYAEFPR
;
A
#
# COMPACT_ATOMS: atom_id res chain seq x y z
N MET A 1 -16.91 18.59 -18.20
CA MET A 1 -16.62 17.24 -17.68
C MET A 1 -15.20 17.26 -17.19
N SER A 2 -14.97 17.24 -15.87
CA SER A 2 -13.61 17.32 -15.35
C SER A 2 -12.91 16.01 -15.67
N GLU A 3 -11.90 16.09 -16.53
CA GLU A 3 -10.91 15.04 -16.77
C GLU A 3 -10.49 14.49 -15.41
N THR A 4 -10.76 13.21 -15.14
CA THR A 4 -10.44 12.61 -13.84
C THR A 4 -8.93 12.61 -13.74
N ASN A 5 -8.37 13.45 -12.87
CA ASN A 5 -6.93 13.60 -12.69
C ASN A 5 -6.30 12.19 -12.54
N PRO A 6 -5.35 11.79 -13.41
CA PRO A 6 -4.74 10.47 -13.37
C PRO A 6 -4.19 10.07 -11.98
N HIS A 7 -3.80 11.06 -11.18
CA HIS A 7 -3.37 10.87 -9.79
C HIS A 7 -4.52 10.38 -8.90
N HIS A 8 -5.72 10.94 -9.00
CA HIS A 8 -6.88 10.50 -8.21
C HIS A 8 -7.29 9.07 -8.57
N ARG A 9 -7.20 8.70 -9.84
CA ARG A 9 -7.45 7.32 -10.28
C ARG A 9 -6.43 6.35 -9.68
N LEU A 10 -5.14 6.70 -9.72
CA LEU A 10 -4.10 5.87 -9.14
C LEU A 10 -4.25 5.74 -7.62
N ASP A 11 -4.61 6.82 -6.94
CA ASP A 11 -4.87 6.81 -5.50
C ASP A 11 -6.04 5.89 -5.15
N ALA A 12 -7.12 5.90 -5.95
CA ALA A 12 -8.26 5.00 -5.77
C ALA A 12 -7.89 3.52 -5.96
N ILE A 13 -7.10 3.20 -7.00
CA ILE A 13 -6.59 1.84 -7.22
C ILE A 13 -5.75 1.39 -6.03
N LYS A 14 -4.83 2.23 -5.56
CA LYS A 14 -3.92 1.94 -4.45
C LYS A 14 -4.67 1.74 -3.14
N TYR A 15 -5.68 2.58 -2.88
CA TYR A 15 -6.61 2.40 -1.77
C TYR A 15 -7.33 1.05 -1.85
N ARG A 16 -7.90 0.71 -3.02
CA ARG A 16 -8.64 -0.55 -3.21
C ARG A 16 -7.75 -1.79 -2.98
N LEU A 17 -6.49 -1.75 -3.44
CA LEU A 17 -5.49 -2.78 -3.18
C LEU A 17 -5.20 -2.93 -1.68
N SER A 18 -5.02 -1.82 -0.97
CA SER A 18 -4.80 -1.83 0.49
C SER A 18 -6.00 -2.40 1.25
N SER A 19 -7.22 -2.01 0.89
CA SER A 19 -8.45 -2.57 1.47
C SER A 19 -8.58 -4.06 1.20
N GLU A 20 -8.20 -4.54 0.01
CA GLU A 20 -8.22 -5.97 -0.32
C GLU A 20 -7.19 -6.78 0.47
N VAL A 21 -6.03 -6.20 0.77
CA VAL A 21 -5.05 -6.85 1.66
C VAL A 21 -5.59 -6.94 3.08
N LEU A 22 -6.20 -5.86 3.60
CA LEU A 22 -6.76 -5.83 4.96
C LEU A 22 -7.98 -6.73 5.15
N SER A 23 -8.74 -7.02 4.09
CA SER A 23 -9.86 -7.95 4.16
C SER A 23 -9.42 -9.41 4.20
N ARG A 24 -8.22 -9.73 3.72
CA ARG A 24 -7.72 -11.11 3.57
C ARG A 24 -6.70 -11.53 4.61
N PHE A 25 -5.92 -10.60 5.14
CA PHE A 25 -4.77 -10.90 5.97
C PHE A 25 -4.81 -10.18 7.31
N PRO A 26 -4.39 -10.84 8.40
CA PRO A 26 -4.22 -10.16 9.68
C PRO A 26 -3.05 -9.17 9.62
N LEU A 27 -3.12 -8.11 10.43
CA LEU A 27 -2.10 -7.05 10.48
C LEU A 27 -0.70 -7.57 10.79
N SER A 28 -0.58 -8.62 11.61
CA SER A 28 0.71 -9.25 11.92
C SER A 28 1.39 -9.84 10.68
N VAL A 29 0.64 -10.53 9.82
CA VAL A 29 1.15 -11.14 8.58
C VAL A 29 1.48 -10.05 7.55
N ILE A 30 0.64 -9.02 7.45
CA ILE A 30 0.92 -7.84 6.61
C ILE A 30 2.23 -7.19 7.06
N ARG A 31 2.43 -7.03 8.37
CA ARG A 31 3.61 -6.40 8.96
C ARG A 31 4.89 -7.16 8.59
N GLU A 32 4.89 -8.48 8.80
CA GLU A 32 6.02 -9.34 8.45
C GLU A 32 6.35 -9.29 6.95
N HIS A 33 5.35 -9.46 6.09
CA HIS A 33 5.56 -9.45 4.63
C HIS A 33 6.05 -8.09 4.14
N ALA A 34 5.43 -7.00 4.59
CA ALA A 34 5.81 -5.64 4.20
C ALA A 34 7.26 -5.34 4.61
N ARG A 35 7.66 -5.74 5.83
CA ARG A 35 9.02 -5.57 6.32
C ARG A 35 10.04 -6.34 5.48
N ALA A 36 9.75 -7.61 5.15
CA ALA A 36 10.60 -8.42 4.29
C ALA A 36 10.77 -7.80 2.89
N ASN A 37 9.70 -7.27 2.30
CA ASN A 37 9.78 -6.57 1.01
C ASN A 37 10.61 -5.29 1.09
N LEU A 38 10.42 -4.45 2.11
CA LEU A 38 11.22 -3.24 2.29
C LEU A 38 12.70 -3.55 2.45
N LEU A 39 13.05 -4.54 3.27
CA LEU A 39 14.45 -4.97 3.44
C LEU A 39 15.05 -5.50 2.13
N ARG A 40 14.27 -6.23 1.32
CA ARG A 40 14.69 -6.68 0.00
C ARG A 40 14.91 -5.51 -0.97
N TRP A 41 14.00 -4.53 -1.00
CA TRP A 41 14.14 -3.32 -1.83
C TRP A 41 15.34 -2.47 -1.39
N LYS A 42 15.61 -2.40 -0.09
CA LYS A 42 16.80 -1.74 0.46
C LYS A 42 18.10 -2.33 -0.09
N ALA A 43 18.15 -3.66 -0.21
CA ALA A 43 19.31 -4.37 -0.76
C ALA A 43 19.48 -4.20 -2.28
N GLN A 44 18.50 -3.60 -2.98
CA GLN A 44 18.49 -3.39 -4.43
C GLN A 44 18.78 -1.93 -4.83
N ASP A 45 19.30 -1.11 -3.91
CA ASP A 45 19.58 0.34 -4.08
C ASP A 45 18.37 1.22 -4.46
N SER A 46 17.15 0.71 -4.35
CA SER A 46 15.92 1.49 -4.63
C SER A 46 15.33 2.10 -3.35
N TRP A 47 16.15 2.71 -2.49
CA TRP A 47 15.73 3.21 -1.17
C TRP A 47 15.30 4.69 -1.20
N GLY A 48 14.19 5.04 -0.54
CA GLY A 48 13.72 6.42 -0.43
C GLY A 48 13.00 6.72 0.89
N PRO A 49 12.73 8.01 1.19
CA PRO A 49 12.19 8.43 2.50
C PRO A 49 10.89 7.74 2.91
N THR A 50 9.99 7.50 1.95
CA THR A 50 8.73 6.78 2.18
C THR A 50 8.94 5.36 2.72
N TYR A 51 10.08 4.73 2.44
CA TYR A 51 10.36 3.36 2.90
C TYR A 51 10.80 3.35 4.37
N GLU A 52 11.51 4.39 4.80
CA GLU A 52 11.85 4.60 6.21
C GLU A 52 10.60 4.87 7.04
N GLU A 53 9.68 5.66 6.51
CA GLU A 53 8.39 5.90 7.14
C GLU A 53 7.57 4.61 7.27
N TRP A 54 7.51 3.80 6.21
CA TRP A 54 6.85 2.49 6.30
C TRP A 54 7.54 1.59 7.33
N LEU A 55 8.87 1.49 7.36
CA LEU A 55 9.56 0.71 8.38
C LEU A 55 9.23 1.21 9.79
N ALA A 56 9.21 2.52 10.02
CA ALA A 56 8.85 3.08 11.33
C ALA A 56 7.42 2.70 11.75
N ILE A 57 6.44 2.75 10.83
CA ILE A 57 5.07 2.29 11.08
C ILE A 57 5.03 0.78 11.38
N LEU A 58 5.84 0.00 10.66
CA LEU A 58 5.91 -1.46 10.81
C LEU A 58 6.66 -1.89 12.09
N ASP A 59 7.54 -1.06 12.64
CA ASP A 59 8.28 -1.36 13.87
C ASP A 59 7.60 -0.78 15.13
N SER A 60 6.62 0.12 15.00
CA SER A 60 5.97 0.80 16.14
C SER A 60 5.04 -0.08 17.00
N ASN A 61 4.72 -1.30 16.55
CA ASN A 61 3.66 -2.17 17.11
C ASN A 61 2.28 -1.51 17.23
N ASP A 62 2.06 -0.36 16.57
CA ASP A 62 0.77 0.32 16.54
C ASP A 62 -0.06 -0.20 15.35
N ASP A 63 -0.96 -1.12 15.65
CA ASP A 63 -1.86 -1.71 14.65
C ASP A 63 -2.91 -0.71 14.14
N LYS A 64 -3.28 0.27 14.96
CA LYS A 64 -4.20 1.33 14.55
C LYS A 64 -3.54 2.23 13.53
N LEU A 65 -2.30 2.66 13.80
CA LEU A 65 -1.51 3.46 12.85
C LEU A 65 -1.30 2.71 11.53
N LEU A 66 -0.92 1.43 11.57
CA LEU A 66 -0.74 0.63 10.36
C LEU A 66 -2.03 0.59 9.53
N ARG A 67 -3.17 0.30 10.17
CA ARG A 67 -4.47 0.27 9.50
C ARG A 67 -4.85 1.63 8.93
N GLU A 68 -4.65 2.72 9.69
CA GLU A 68 -4.94 4.09 9.24
C GLU A 68 -4.13 4.46 7.99
N CYS A 69 -2.82 4.17 7.95
CA CYS A 69 -2.00 4.41 6.77
C CYS A 69 -2.47 3.62 5.53
N MET A 70 -3.09 2.47 5.74
CA MET A 70 -3.61 1.62 4.66
C MET A 70 -5.01 2.05 4.18
N GLU A 71 -5.89 2.55 5.06
CA GLU A 71 -7.31 2.81 4.76
C GLU A 71 -7.74 4.29 4.77
N SER A 72 -6.94 5.20 5.33
CA SER A 72 -7.34 6.62 5.36
C SER A 72 -7.20 7.25 3.98
N LEU A 73 -8.16 8.10 3.59
CA LEU A 73 -8.14 8.87 2.33
C LEU A 73 -7.35 10.18 2.43
N ASP A 74 -6.70 10.45 3.56
CA ASP A 74 -5.90 11.66 3.73
C ASP A 74 -4.66 11.68 2.81
N ALA A 75 -4.12 12.88 2.60
CA ALA A 75 -2.99 13.11 1.71
C ALA A 75 -1.72 12.34 2.13
N ASN A 76 -1.49 12.15 3.43
CA ASN A 76 -0.34 11.43 3.94
C ASN A 76 -0.43 9.94 3.61
N SER A 77 -1.59 9.35 3.85
CA SER A 77 -1.90 7.95 3.59
C SER A 77 -1.90 7.64 2.08
N ASN A 78 -2.44 8.55 1.25
CA ASN A 78 -2.32 8.45 -0.23
C ASN A 78 -0.85 8.49 -0.69
N ARG A 79 -0.04 9.38 -0.11
CA ARG A 79 1.41 9.49 -0.40
C ARG A 79 2.15 8.22 0.00
N LEU A 80 1.91 7.69 1.21
CA LEU A 80 2.52 6.44 1.67
C LEU A 80 2.16 5.26 0.77
N ARG A 81 0.88 5.15 0.39
CA ARG A 81 0.41 4.14 -0.56
C ARG A 81 0.98 4.30 -1.97
N GLN A 82 1.69 5.39 -2.30
CA GLN A 82 2.40 5.42 -3.58
C GLN A 82 3.43 4.30 -3.70
N SER A 83 3.94 3.81 -2.57
CA SER A 83 4.83 2.65 -2.46
C SER A 83 4.20 1.62 -1.54
N ILE A 84 3.58 0.57 -2.10
CA ILE A 84 2.80 -0.42 -1.33
C ILE A 84 3.66 -1.66 -1.02
N PRO A 85 4.23 -1.81 0.19
CA PRO A 85 5.14 -2.92 0.50
C PRO A 85 4.45 -4.28 0.66
N TYR A 86 3.12 -4.32 0.62
CA TYR A 86 2.30 -5.52 0.87
C TYR A 86 1.47 -5.98 -0.34
N VAL A 87 1.55 -5.31 -1.49
CA VAL A 87 0.71 -5.68 -2.65
C VAL A 87 1.01 -7.09 -3.18
N GLY A 88 2.26 -7.55 -3.02
CA GLY A 88 2.69 -8.91 -3.40
C GLY A 88 2.04 -10.04 -2.61
N MET A 89 1.23 -9.72 -1.59
CA MET A 89 0.39 -10.69 -0.87
C MET A 89 -0.86 -11.08 -1.67
N LEU A 90 -1.31 -10.23 -2.60
CA LEU A 90 -2.48 -10.52 -3.43
C LEU A 90 -2.09 -11.40 -4.62
N PRO A 91 -2.94 -12.38 -4.98
CA PRO A 91 -2.85 -13.07 -6.26
C PRO A 91 -2.88 -12.08 -7.44
N GLN A 92 -2.16 -12.41 -8.51
CA GLN A 92 -2.02 -11.52 -9.67
C GLN A 92 -3.36 -11.22 -10.36
N ASP A 93 -4.25 -12.21 -10.45
CA ASP A 93 -5.60 -12.08 -11.01
C ASP A 93 -6.47 -11.10 -10.20
N VAL A 94 -6.35 -11.13 -8.87
CA VAL A 94 -7.03 -10.17 -7.97
C VAL A 94 -6.53 -8.75 -8.23
N VAL A 95 -5.21 -8.56 -8.32
CA VAL A 95 -4.62 -7.25 -8.64
C VAL A 95 -5.16 -6.76 -9.99
N LEU A 96 -5.12 -7.60 -11.04
CA LEU A 96 -5.63 -7.26 -12.36
C LEU A 96 -7.13 -6.90 -12.35
N SER A 97 -7.94 -7.63 -11.57
CA SER A 97 -9.38 -7.32 -11.43
C SER A 97 -9.60 -5.94 -10.82
N ILE A 98 -8.85 -5.56 -9.79
CA ILE A 98 -8.92 -4.24 -9.18
C ILE A 98 -8.52 -3.16 -10.18
N TYR A 99 -7.47 -3.37 -10.98
CA TYR A 99 -7.11 -2.41 -12.03
C TYR A 99 -8.23 -2.25 -13.08
N ALA A 100 -8.99 -3.31 -13.38
CA ALA A 100 -10.09 -3.27 -14.32
C ALA A 100 -11.33 -2.52 -13.79
N GLU A 101 -11.50 -2.40 -12.47
CA GLU A 101 -12.56 -1.58 -11.85
C GLU A 101 -12.41 -0.08 -12.18
N PHE A 102 -11.18 0.37 -12.49
CA PHE A 102 -10.86 1.77 -12.77
C PHE A 102 -10.35 1.92 -14.20
N PRO A 103 -11.22 1.96 -15.24
CA PRO A 103 -10.80 2.13 -16.62
C PRO A 103 -10.03 3.44 -16.85
N ARG A 104 -9.19 3.45 -17.89
CA ARG A 104 -8.38 4.62 -18.27
C ARG A 104 -9.22 5.74 -18.84
#